data_AF-A0A6M2F3T1-F1
#
_entry.id   AF-A0A6M2F3T1-F1
#
_cell.length_a   1.000
_cell.length_b   1.000
_cell.length_c   1.000
_cell.angle_alpha   90.00
_cell.angle_beta   90.00
_cell.angle_gamma   90.00
#
_symmetry.space_group_name_H-M   'P 1'
#
loop_
_entity.id
_entity.type
_entity.pdbx_description
1 polymer ?
#
loop_
_entity_poly.entity_id
_entity_poly.type
_entity_poly.pdbx_seq_one_letter_code
_entity_poly.pdbx_strand_id
1 'polypeptide(L)'
;MLHLQKGDHVSALVTGEFYTRKKHFPGFARPFAFNAEVMLKIGRKLEAKDAARGALKSPWWTLGCRYQAWAAQIISLYHLLYCVVFSLPFLNLYCRGWSPIQDIAQIAQWEDEQIEYIKERMTEEGRQEDLNKGKEPSQIALDEAAFLLDLASVEGTWDEAAEQIAECYKQAGLHDVARFIQYRD
;
A
#
# COMPACT_ATOMS: atom_id res chain seq x y z
N MET A 1 1.26 3.64 16.75
CA MET A 1 0.24 4.22 17.66
C MET A 1 0.71 4.43 19.11
N LEU A 2 2.02 4.47 19.38
CA LEU A 2 2.53 4.61 20.76
C LEU A 2 2.07 5.91 21.45
N HIS A 3 1.96 7.03 20.72
CA HIS A 3 1.43 8.29 21.27
C HIS A 3 -0.02 8.17 21.70
N LEU A 4 -0.88 7.53 20.90
CA LEU A 4 -2.28 7.25 21.27
C LEU A 4 -2.38 6.37 22.52
N GLN A 5 -1.54 5.34 22.64
CA GLN A 5 -1.53 4.47 23.83
C GLN A 5 -1.11 5.22 25.11
N LYS A 6 -0.30 6.27 24.97
CA LYS A 6 0.10 7.17 26.06
C LYS A 6 -0.91 8.27 26.35
N GLY A 7 -2.03 8.34 25.61
CA GLY A 7 -3.02 9.41 25.71
C GLY A 7 -2.61 10.73 25.05
N ASP A 8 -1.48 10.76 24.34
CA ASP A 8 -0.99 11.96 23.66
C ASP A 8 -1.57 12.04 22.23
N HIS A 9 -2.74 12.66 22.14
CA HIS A 9 -3.46 12.82 20.87
C HIS A 9 -2.80 13.85 19.95
N VAL A 10 -2.19 14.91 20.51
CA VAL A 10 -1.60 15.99 19.73
C VAL A 10 -0.39 15.49 18.98
N SER A 11 0.55 14.81 19.66
CA SER A 11 1.73 14.26 18.99
C SER A 11 1.35 13.18 17.97
N ALA A 12 0.30 12.39 18.25
CA ALA A 12 -0.19 11.41 17.29
C ALA A 12 -0.67 12.06 15.98
N LEU A 13 -1.45 13.14 16.08
CA LEU A 13 -1.94 13.90 14.93
C LEU A 13 -0.82 14.62 14.18
N VAL A 14 0.07 15.31 14.90
CA VAL A 14 1.21 16.01 14.29
C VAL A 14 2.11 15.03 13.53
N THR A 15 2.35 13.85 14.11
CA THR A 15 3.15 12.81 13.46
C THR A 15 2.45 12.29 12.20
N GLY A 16 1.15 12.01 12.27
CA GLY A 16 0.36 11.58 11.12
C GLY A 16 0.42 12.59 9.98
N GLU A 17 0.13 13.86 10.27
CA GLU A 17 0.16 14.95 9.28
C GLU A 17 1.56 15.22 8.74
N PHE A 18 2.60 15.09 9.57
CA PHE A 18 3.98 15.27 9.12
C PHE A 18 4.30 14.30 7.98
N TYR A 19 3.92 13.03 8.11
CA TYR A 19 4.23 12.00 7.12
C TYR A 19 3.31 11.98 5.90
N THR A 20 2.12 12.59 5.95
CA THR A 20 1.24 12.73 4.75
C THR A 20 1.70 13.82 3.79
N ARG A 21 2.69 14.65 4.17
CA ARG A 21 3.23 15.68 3.28
C ARG A 21 3.94 15.02 2.09
N LYS A 22 3.61 15.49 0.88
CA LYS A 22 4.15 14.99 -0.40
C LYS A 22 5.68 14.91 -0.45
N LYS A 23 6.40 15.73 0.32
CA LYS A 23 7.86 15.77 0.35
C LYS A 23 8.53 14.53 0.97
N HIS A 24 7.82 13.79 1.83
CA HIS A 24 8.42 12.65 2.53
C HIS A 24 8.20 11.34 1.79
N PHE A 25 6.97 11.11 1.33
CA PHE A 25 6.58 9.88 0.65
C PHE A 25 5.69 10.20 -0.56
N PRO A 26 6.26 10.77 -1.64
CA PRO A 26 5.50 11.08 -2.84
C PRO A 26 4.94 9.80 -3.47
N GLY A 27 3.65 9.77 -3.78
CA GLY A 27 3.00 8.63 -4.44
C GLY A 27 2.67 7.44 -3.54
N PHE A 28 2.93 7.50 -2.23
CA PHE A 28 2.60 6.42 -1.30
C PHE A 28 1.30 6.71 -0.54
N ALA A 29 0.39 5.74 -0.54
CA ALA A 29 -0.91 5.79 0.10
C ALA A 29 -0.86 5.50 1.61
N ARG A 30 0.07 4.64 2.06
CA ARG A 30 0.13 4.17 3.46
C ARG A 30 0.17 5.29 4.51
N PRO A 31 0.91 6.40 4.34
CA PRO A 31 0.88 7.50 5.31
C PRO A 31 -0.51 8.09 5.48
N PHE A 32 -1.28 8.23 4.39
CA PHE A 32 -2.65 8.73 4.43
C PHE A 32 -3.59 7.76 5.13
N ALA A 33 -3.47 6.46 4.83
CA ALA A 33 -4.23 5.40 5.50
C ALA A 33 -3.96 5.38 7.01
N PHE A 34 -2.68 5.43 7.40
CA PHE A 34 -2.30 5.47 8.82
C PHE A 34 -2.83 6.73 9.53
N ASN A 35 -2.78 7.89 8.87
CA ASN A 35 -3.32 9.13 9.43
C ASN A 35 -4.85 9.05 9.60
N ALA A 36 -5.56 8.46 8.63
CA ALA A 36 -6.99 8.22 8.73
C ALA A 36 -7.35 7.32 9.93
N GLU A 37 -6.60 6.24 10.14
CA GLU A 37 -6.76 5.35 11.30
C GLU A 37 -6.58 6.12 12.63
N VAL A 38 -5.57 6.98 12.72
CA VAL A 38 -5.30 7.81 13.92
C VAL A 38 -6.47 8.77 14.19
N MET A 39 -6.92 9.49 13.15
CA MET A 39 -8.05 10.42 13.26
C MET A 39 -9.34 9.71 13.68
N LEU A 40 -9.60 8.52 13.13
CA LEU A 40 -10.77 7.73 13.49
C LEU A 40 -10.76 7.33 14.98
N LYS A 41 -9.60 6.90 15.49
CA LYS A 41 -9.44 6.51 16.91
C LYS A 41 -9.60 7.67 17.89
N ILE A 42 -9.28 8.89 17.49
CA ILE A 42 -9.48 10.11 18.28
C ILE A 42 -10.94 10.61 18.18
N GLY A 43 -11.75 10.05 17.27
CA GLY A 43 -13.15 10.43 17.05
C GLY A 43 -13.37 11.51 15.99
N ARG A 44 -12.32 11.92 15.26
CA ARG A 44 -12.38 12.89 14.15
C ARG A 44 -12.84 12.22 12.86
N LYS A 45 -14.11 11.79 12.82
CA LYS A 45 -14.66 10.94 11.74
C LYS A 45 -14.60 11.56 10.34
N LEU A 46 -14.93 12.85 10.20
CA LEU A 46 -14.95 13.52 8.89
C LEU A 46 -13.54 13.63 8.28
N GLU A 47 -12.56 13.99 9.09
CA GLU A 47 -11.17 14.09 8.63
C GLU A 47 -10.55 12.72 8.34
N ALA A 48 -10.89 11.71 9.15
CA ALA A 48 -10.52 10.33 8.88
C ALA A 48 -11.05 9.87 7.52
N LYS A 49 -12.32 10.20 7.21
CA LYS A 49 -12.94 9.88 5.93
C LYS A 49 -12.22 10.55 4.76
N ASP A 50 -11.90 11.84 4.86
CA ASP A 50 -11.19 12.56 3.80
C ASP A 50 -9.76 12.06 3.61
N ALA A 51 -9.05 11.76 4.70
CA ALA A 51 -7.72 11.17 4.65
C ALA A 51 -7.73 9.77 4.00
N ALA A 52 -8.73 8.93 4.32
CA ALA A 52 -8.92 7.62 3.71
C ALA A 52 -9.21 7.73 2.20
N ARG A 53 -10.06 8.69 1.79
CA ARG A 53 -10.30 9.00 0.37
C ARG A 53 -9.02 9.46 -0.34
N GLY A 54 -8.16 10.22 0.34
CA GLY A 54 -6.85 10.60 -0.18
C GLY A 54 -5.93 9.40 -0.41
N ALA A 55 -5.95 8.44 0.52
CA ALA A 55 -5.18 7.20 0.41
C ALA A 55 -5.63 6.36 -0.80
N LEU A 56 -6.94 6.17 -0.98
CA LEU A 56 -7.49 5.35 -2.07
C LEU A 56 -7.35 5.98 -3.47
N LYS A 57 -6.97 7.25 -3.56
CA LYS A 57 -6.60 7.92 -4.83
C LYS A 57 -5.13 7.71 -5.23
N SER A 58 -4.33 7.18 -4.32
CA SER A 58 -2.93 6.82 -4.57
C SER A 58 -2.84 5.35 -4.98
N PRO A 59 -1.73 4.86 -5.56
CA PRO A 59 -1.59 3.46 -5.97
C PRO A 59 -1.85 2.51 -4.80
N TRP A 60 -2.77 1.57 -5.00
CA TRP A 60 -3.25 0.65 -3.97
C TRP A 60 -2.20 -0.35 -3.49
N TRP A 61 -1.24 -0.72 -4.34
CA TRP A 61 -0.10 -1.55 -3.95
C TRP A 61 0.78 -0.91 -2.88
N THR A 62 0.68 0.41 -2.70
CA THR A 62 1.36 1.14 -1.61
C THR A 62 0.58 1.18 -0.30
N LEU A 63 -0.68 0.71 -0.27
CA LEU A 63 -1.46 0.55 0.98
C LEU A 63 -0.98 -0.66 1.80
N GLY A 64 -0.23 -1.57 1.18
CA GLY A 64 0.26 -2.82 1.75
C GLY A 64 -0.67 -3.99 1.46
N CYS A 65 -0.32 -5.18 1.97
CA CYS A 65 -1.12 -6.38 1.84
C CYS A 65 -1.22 -7.12 3.19
N ARG A 66 -2.20 -8.02 3.33
CA ARG A 66 -2.23 -8.97 4.46
C ARG A 66 -1.10 -9.97 4.29
N TYR A 67 -0.08 -9.89 5.14
CA TYR A 67 0.79 -11.05 5.36
C TYR A 67 -0.02 -12.14 6.07
N GLN A 68 -0.37 -13.22 5.35
CA GLN A 68 -0.94 -14.41 5.97
C GLN A 68 0.08 -15.05 6.94
N ALA A 69 -0.44 -15.81 7.91
CA ALA A 69 0.14 -16.26 9.19
C ALA A 69 1.56 -16.89 9.19
N TRP A 70 2.23 -17.06 8.06
CA TRP A 70 3.57 -17.63 7.95
C TRP A 70 4.63 -16.71 8.55
N ALA A 71 4.49 -15.38 8.43
CA ALA A 71 5.37 -14.43 9.11
C ALA A 71 5.20 -14.48 10.64
N ALA A 72 4.01 -14.78 11.14
CA ALA A 72 3.78 -14.96 12.58
C ALA A 72 4.37 -16.29 13.10
N GLN A 73 4.38 -17.35 12.30
CA GLN A 73 5.08 -18.60 12.63
C GLN A 73 6.60 -18.45 12.58
N ILE A 74 7.14 -17.72 11.61
CA ILE A 74 8.56 -17.40 11.55
C ILE A 74 8.94 -16.52 12.76
N ILE A 75 8.16 -15.48 13.08
CA ILE A 75 8.43 -14.64 14.27
C ILE A 75 8.31 -15.45 15.58
N SER A 76 7.42 -16.45 15.67
CA SER A 76 7.34 -17.31 16.87
C SER A 76 8.48 -18.33 16.96
N LEU A 77 8.97 -18.84 15.83
CA LEU A 77 10.14 -19.75 15.77
C LEU A 77 11.47 -19.02 16.06
N TYR A 78 11.57 -17.73 15.73
CA TYR A 78 12.75 -16.90 16.00
C TYR A 78 12.73 -16.20 17.37
N HIS A 79 11.64 -16.31 18.13
CA HIS A 79 11.52 -15.69 19.46
C HIS A 79 12.45 -16.33 20.52
N LEU A 80 13.07 -17.48 20.23
CA LEU A 80 14.01 -18.15 21.13
C LEU A 80 15.49 -17.78 20.90
N LEU A 81 15.86 -17.04 19.85
CA LEU A 81 17.28 -16.79 19.54
C LEU A 81 17.75 -15.32 19.55
N TYR A 82 16.87 -14.32 19.52
CA TYR A 82 17.30 -12.90 19.36
C TYR A 82 16.55 -11.89 20.25
N CYS A 83 16.48 -12.14 21.56
CA CYS A 83 15.88 -11.21 22.52
C CYS A 83 16.74 -9.98 22.91
N VAL A 84 17.91 -9.75 22.33
CA VAL A 84 18.78 -8.64 22.75
C VAL A 84 19.28 -7.88 21.53
N VAL A 85 18.94 -6.59 21.46
CA VAL A 85 19.41 -5.59 20.49
C VAL A 85 18.73 -5.63 19.12
N PHE A 86 17.53 -5.06 19.01
CA PHE A 86 17.13 -4.03 18.01
C PHE A 86 15.59 -3.89 17.97
N SER A 87 15.12 -2.80 18.59
CA SER A 87 13.88 -2.06 18.27
C SER A 87 12.77 -2.77 17.45
N LEU A 88 11.95 -3.55 18.16
CA LEU A 88 10.63 -4.07 17.75
C LEU A 88 9.48 -3.06 17.42
N PRO A 89 9.60 -1.71 17.50
CA PRO A 89 8.51 -0.84 17.05
C PRO A 89 8.33 -0.73 15.53
N PHE A 90 9.33 -1.09 14.71
CA PHE A 90 9.28 -0.84 13.26
C PHE A 90 8.49 -1.92 12.49
N LEU A 91 8.55 -3.19 12.91
CA LEU A 91 7.78 -4.28 12.29
C LEU A 91 6.28 -4.27 12.65
N ASN A 92 5.90 -3.67 13.79
CA ASN A 92 4.50 -3.65 14.24
C ASN A 92 3.59 -2.72 13.40
N LEU A 93 4.17 -1.90 12.52
CA LEU A 93 3.44 -1.00 11.60
C LEU A 93 3.04 -1.71 10.29
N TYR A 94 3.69 -2.83 9.95
CA TYR A 94 3.55 -3.51 8.66
C TYR A 94 2.71 -4.80 8.69
N CYS A 95 2.46 -5.43 9.85
CA CYS A 95 2.13 -6.87 9.85
C CYS A 95 0.92 -7.35 10.68
N ARG A 96 -0.07 -6.51 11.04
CA ARG A 96 -1.30 -7.01 11.70
C ARG A 96 -2.55 -6.97 10.79
N GLY A 97 -2.81 -8.09 10.12
CA GLY A 97 -4.14 -8.74 10.04
C GLY A 97 -5.32 -8.02 9.37
N TRP A 98 -5.10 -6.94 8.63
CA TRP A 98 -6.15 -6.09 8.04
C TRP A 98 -6.02 -6.07 6.52
N SER A 99 -7.12 -6.09 5.77
CA SER A 99 -7.07 -5.87 4.33
C SER A 99 -7.00 -4.36 4.12
N PRO A 100 -5.83 -3.79 3.83
CA PRO A 100 -5.67 -2.35 3.96
C PRO A 100 -6.52 -1.57 2.96
N ILE A 101 -7.00 -2.19 1.88
CA ILE A 101 -7.89 -1.52 0.92
C ILE A 101 -9.33 -1.48 1.45
N GLN A 102 -9.93 -2.62 1.80
CA GLN A 102 -11.32 -2.72 2.27
C GLN A 102 -11.53 -1.95 3.58
N ASP A 103 -10.56 -2.02 4.49
CA ASP A 103 -10.65 -1.32 5.76
C ASP A 103 -10.59 0.21 5.56
N ILE A 104 -9.73 0.68 4.66
CA ILE A 104 -9.66 2.11 4.33
C ILE A 104 -10.88 2.54 3.51
N ALA A 105 -11.42 1.69 2.64
CA ALA A 105 -12.69 1.92 1.95
C ALA A 105 -13.85 2.08 2.95
N GLN A 106 -13.88 1.29 4.02
CA GLN A 106 -14.87 1.43 5.09
C GLN A 106 -14.73 2.79 5.81
N ILE A 107 -13.51 3.24 6.12
CA ILE A 107 -13.27 4.57 6.70
C ILE A 107 -13.71 5.69 5.72
N ALA A 108 -13.42 5.50 4.43
CA ALA A 108 -13.80 6.42 3.36
C ALA A 108 -15.32 6.46 3.10
N GLN A 109 -16.06 5.49 3.66
CA GLN A 109 -17.46 5.22 3.35
C GLN A 109 -17.63 5.08 1.83
N TRP A 110 -16.83 4.20 1.24
CA TRP A 110 -17.01 3.77 -0.12
C TRP A 110 -17.91 2.56 -0.15
N GLU A 111 -18.83 2.55 -1.11
CA GLU A 111 -19.65 1.38 -1.42
C GLU A 111 -18.87 0.43 -2.34
N ASP A 112 -19.30 -0.83 -2.41
CA ASP A 112 -18.64 -1.87 -3.20
C ASP A 112 -18.57 -1.50 -4.69
N GLU A 113 -19.56 -0.76 -5.22
CA GLU A 113 -19.56 -0.27 -6.60
C GLU A 113 -18.39 0.68 -6.89
N GLN A 114 -17.90 1.42 -5.90
CA GLN A 114 -16.75 2.31 -6.08
C GLN A 114 -15.44 1.54 -6.15
N ILE A 115 -15.35 0.43 -5.43
CA ILE A 115 -14.20 -0.48 -5.49
C ILE A 115 -14.23 -1.18 -6.84
N GLU A 116 -15.39 -1.70 -7.26
CA GLU A 116 -15.61 -2.32 -8.57
C GLU A 116 -15.30 -1.36 -9.72
N TYR A 117 -15.78 -0.11 -9.66
CA TYR A 117 -15.49 0.90 -10.67
C TYR A 117 -13.98 1.17 -10.83
N ILE A 118 -13.23 1.17 -9.72
CA ILE A 118 -11.79 1.36 -9.80
C ILE A 118 -11.13 0.12 -10.40
N LYS A 119 -11.57 -1.10 -10.06
CA LYS A 119 -11.13 -2.34 -10.71
C LYS A 119 -11.44 -2.35 -12.21
N GLU A 120 -12.59 -1.84 -12.64
CA GLU A 120 -12.97 -1.74 -14.05
C GLU A 120 -12.15 -0.68 -14.80
N ARG A 121 -11.89 0.48 -14.19
CA ARG A 121 -10.94 1.46 -14.75
C ARG A 121 -9.52 0.92 -14.84
N MET A 122 -9.20 -0.01 -13.96
CA MET A 122 -8.02 -0.86 -13.92
C MET A 122 -8.16 -2.01 -14.93
N THR A 123 -8.64 -1.77 -16.15
CA THR A 123 -8.67 -2.76 -17.25
C THR A 123 -8.02 -2.22 -18.52
N GLU A 124 -7.85 -3.08 -19.53
CA GLU A 124 -7.17 -2.82 -20.81
C GLU A 124 -7.70 -1.58 -21.57
N GLU A 125 -8.93 -1.15 -21.32
CA GLU A 125 -9.53 0.02 -21.95
C GLU A 125 -8.99 1.35 -21.40
N GLY A 126 -8.76 1.44 -20.08
CA GLY A 126 -8.10 2.60 -19.46
C GLY A 126 -6.64 2.74 -19.91
N ARG A 127 -5.99 1.60 -20.20
CA ARG A 127 -4.64 1.52 -20.77
C ARG A 127 -4.56 2.13 -22.17
N GLN A 128 -5.54 1.89 -23.04
CA GLN A 128 -5.56 2.47 -24.39
C GLN A 128 -5.68 4.00 -24.38
N GLU A 129 -6.44 4.55 -23.43
CA GLU A 129 -6.57 6.01 -23.29
C GLU A 129 -5.22 6.67 -22.93
N ASP A 130 -4.42 6.02 -22.08
CA ASP A 130 -3.12 6.53 -21.66
C ASP A 130 -2.03 6.37 -22.73
N LEU A 131 -2.09 5.31 -23.53
CA LEU A 131 -1.24 5.13 -24.71
C LEU A 131 -1.49 6.24 -25.74
N ASN A 132 -2.75 6.67 -25.90
CA ASN A 132 -3.12 7.78 -26.80
C ASN A 132 -2.58 9.15 -26.33
N LYS A 133 -2.06 9.27 -25.11
CA LYS A 133 -1.49 10.53 -24.56
C LYS A 133 -0.03 10.77 -24.97
N GLY A 134 0.59 9.86 -25.73
CA GLY A 134 1.95 10.05 -26.28
C GLY A 134 3.06 9.97 -25.23
N LYS A 135 2.87 9.16 -24.19
CA LYS A 135 3.90 8.89 -23.17
C LYS A 135 5.11 8.15 -23.78
N GLU A 136 6.29 8.34 -23.19
CA GLU A 136 7.48 7.56 -23.53
C GLU A 136 7.27 6.05 -23.26
N PRO A 137 7.81 5.13 -24.08
CA PRO A 137 7.61 3.68 -23.92
C PRO A 137 8.02 3.13 -22.55
N SER A 138 9.08 3.69 -21.94
CA SER A 138 9.52 3.29 -20.61
C SER A 138 8.52 3.68 -19.52
N GLN A 139 7.91 4.86 -19.63
CA GLN A 139 6.89 5.33 -18.69
C GLN A 139 5.61 4.49 -18.81
N ILE A 140 5.23 4.11 -20.04
CA ILE A 140 4.11 3.21 -20.29
C ILE A 140 4.33 1.88 -19.58
N ALA A 141 5.53 1.29 -19.69
CA ALA A 141 5.86 0.04 -19.03
C ALA A 141 5.84 0.17 -17.48
N LEU A 142 6.27 1.30 -16.93
CA LEU A 142 6.17 1.56 -15.49
C LEU A 142 4.71 1.74 -15.02
N ASP A 143 3.89 2.43 -15.81
CA ASP A 143 2.47 2.59 -15.51
C ASP A 143 1.75 1.24 -15.56
N GLU A 144 2.12 0.36 -16.51
CA GLU A 144 1.63 -1.03 -16.59
C GLU A 144 2.07 -1.88 -15.40
N ALA A 145 3.34 -1.76 -14.97
CA ALA A 145 3.80 -2.43 -13.76
C ALA A 145 3.01 -1.96 -12.53
N ALA A 146 2.83 -0.65 -12.34
CA ALA A 146 2.05 -0.09 -11.23
C ALA A 146 0.60 -0.57 -11.24
N PHE A 147 0.02 -0.69 -12.43
CA PHE A 147 -1.31 -1.23 -12.64
C PHE A 147 -1.43 -2.70 -12.21
N LEU A 148 -0.52 -3.56 -12.69
CA LEU A 148 -0.50 -4.98 -12.33
C LEU A 148 -0.28 -5.17 -10.81
N LEU A 149 0.53 -4.33 -10.19
CA LEU A 149 0.74 -4.32 -8.75
C LEU A 149 -0.56 -3.98 -7.99
N ASP A 150 -1.34 -3.00 -8.46
CA ASP A 150 -2.62 -2.63 -7.86
C ASP A 150 -3.63 -3.77 -7.95
N LEU A 151 -3.74 -4.41 -9.12
CA LEU A 151 -4.64 -5.54 -9.33
C LEU A 151 -4.25 -6.74 -8.44
N ALA A 152 -2.96 -7.12 -8.43
CA ALA A 152 -2.45 -8.20 -7.60
C ALA A 152 -2.66 -7.92 -6.09
N SER A 153 -2.62 -6.66 -5.67
CA SER A 153 -2.89 -6.27 -4.28
C SER A 153 -4.34 -6.49 -3.87
N VAL A 154 -5.27 -6.29 -4.81
CA VAL A 154 -6.71 -6.45 -4.59
C VAL A 154 -7.10 -7.93 -4.60
N GLU A 155 -6.61 -8.67 -5.59
CA GLU A 155 -6.97 -10.07 -5.82
C GLU A 155 -6.14 -11.04 -4.98
N GLY A 156 -4.96 -10.61 -4.51
CA GLY A 156 -4.02 -11.47 -3.79
C GLY A 156 -3.23 -12.40 -4.70
N THR A 157 -3.15 -12.11 -6.00
CA THR A 157 -2.56 -12.93 -7.08
C THR A 157 -1.12 -12.53 -7.40
N TRP A 158 -0.33 -12.18 -6.38
CA TRP A 158 1.05 -11.69 -6.53
C TRP A 158 1.96 -12.64 -7.31
N ASP A 159 1.87 -13.95 -7.04
CA ASP A 159 2.70 -14.96 -7.69
C ASP A 159 2.39 -15.11 -9.18
N GLU A 160 1.16 -14.85 -9.58
CA GLU A 160 0.67 -14.95 -10.97
C GLU A 160 1.09 -13.72 -11.78
N ALA A 161 1.03 -12.53 -11.17
CA ALA A 161 1.40 -11.27 -11.81
C ALA A 161 2.92 -11.05 -11.88
N ALA A 162 3.72 -11.73 -11.05
CA ALA A 162 5.16 -11.48 -10.88
C ALA A 162 5.96 -11.50 -12.19
N GLU A 163 5.68 -12.45 -13.09
CA GLU A 163 6.39 -12.56 -14.38
C GLU A 163 6.08 -11.38 -15.30
N GLN A 164 4.81 -10.98 -15.39
CA GLN A 164 4.37 -9.86 -16.21
C GLN A 164 4.95 -8.55 -15.68
N ILE A 165 4.89 -8.34 -14.36
CA ILE A 165 5.48 -7.16 -13.69
C ILE A 165 6.99 -7.08 -13.96
N ALA A 166 7.71 -8.21 -13.87
CA ALA A 166 9.14 -8.23 -14.14
C ALA A 166 9.47 -7.85 -15.61
N GLU A 167 8.67 -8.31 -16.57
CA GLU A 167 8.85 -7.94 -17.98
C GLU A 167 8.59 -6.44 -18.21
N CYS A 168 7.58 -5.85 -17.56
CA CYS A 168 7.36 -4.40 -17.58
C CYS A 168 8.57 -3.62 -17.07
N TYR A 169 9.17 -4.04 -15.94
CA TYR A 169 10.39 -3.41 -15.42
C TYR A 169 11.58 -3.57 -16.36
N LYS A 170 11.69 -4.70 -17.06
CA LYS A 170 12.73 -4.95 -18.06
C LYS A 170 12.57 -4.03 -19.28
N GLN A 171 11.34 -3.83 -19.76
CA GLN A 171 11.02 -2.90 -20.85
C GLN A 171 11.28 -1.44 -20.46
N ALA A 172 11.14 -1.10 -19.18
CA ALA A 172 11.52 0.19 -18.63
C ALA A 172 13.05 0.35 -18.42
N GLY A 173 13.86 -0.68 -18.71
CA GLY A 173 15.32 -0.68 -18.51
C GLY A 173 15.78 -0.97 -17.07
N LEU A 174 14.87 -1.35 -16.17
CA LEU A 174 15.14 -1.67 -14.77
C LEU A 174 15.39 -3.17 -14.57
N HIS A 175 16.44 -3.69 -15.22
CA HIS A 175 16.76 -5.12 -15.25
C HIS A 175 17.04 -5.72 -13.87
N ASP A 176 17.64 -4.96 -12.95
CA ASP A 176 17.93 -5.44 -11.60
C ASP A 176 16.65 -5.63 -10.77
N VAL A 177 15.65 -4.76 -10.97
CA VAL A 177 14.33 -4.89 -10.34
C VAL A 177 13.58 -6.09 -10.91
N ALA A 178 13.60 -6.26 -12.23
CA ALA A 178 13.01 -7.44 -12.87
C ALA A 178 13.63 -8.75 -12.34
N ARG A 179 14.96 -8.80 -12.20
CA ARG A 179 15.67 -9.96 -11.64
C ARG A 179 15.28 -10.21 -10.18
N PHE A 180 15.15 -9.16 -9.37
CA PHE A 180 14.71 -9.27 -7.99
C PHE A 180 13.30 -9.85 -7.88
N ILE A 181 12.36 -9.42 -8.73
CA ILE A 181 10.98 -9.94 -8.73
C ILE A 181 10.92 -11.41 -9.15
N GLN A 182 11.75 -11.81 -10.12
CA GLN A 182 11.83 -13.19 -10.59
C GLN A 182 12.62 -14.12 -9.67
N TYR A 183 13.28 -13.58 -8.65
CA TYR A 183 14.07 -14.38 -7.72
C TYR A 183 13.12 -15.28 -6.91
N ARG A 184 13.36 -16.60 -6.99
CA ARG A 184 12.67 -17.61 -6.18
C ARG A 184 13.73 -18.36 -5.35
N ASP A 185 13.51 -18.45 -4.04
CA ASP A 185 14.31 -19.25 -3.10
C ASP A 185 14.06 -20.75 -3.24
#